data_AF-A0A1F7X4P0-F1
#
_entry.id   AF-A0A1F7X4P0-F1
#
_cell.length_a   1.000
_cell.length_b   1.000
_cell.length_c   1.000
_cell.angle_alpha   90.00
_cell.angle_beta   90.00
_cell.angle_gamma   90.00
#
_symmetry.space_group_name_H-M   'P 1'
#
loop_
_entity.id
_entity.type
_entity.pdbx_description
1 polymer ?
#
loop_
_entity_poly.entity_id
_entity_poly.type
_entity_poly.pdbx_seq_one_letter_code
_entity_poly.pdbx_strand_id
1 'polypeptide(L)'
;MSKLKKRVITVLIVIGIIIAIVIIVQIINASKYKMVVNVVEGENVMGVNPLTESLDFGDLSRNNGMTRYVSMENNGKLSSFVVVWKFGAISSLINLDKNFFTLKSGEENKLSFEIKIPPSAETKQYKGWVWIFRLPIFW
;
A
#
# COMPACT_ATOMS: atom_id res chain seq x y z
N MET A 1 -43.76 13.27 -9.34
CA MET A 1 -42.46 13.04 -10.01
C MET A 1 -42.69 12.26 -11.30
N SER A 2 -42.26 12.76 -12.46
CA SER A 2 -42.56 12.13 -13.77
C SER A 2 -41.95 10.72 -13.87
N LYS A 3 -42.60 9.81 -14.61
CA LYS A 3 -42.11 8.43 -14.83
C LYS A 3 -40.67 8.41 -15.35
N LEU A 4 -40.29 9.42 -16.14
CA LEU A 4 -38.94 9.61 -16.65
C LEU A 4 -37.92 9.92 -15.54
N LYS A 5 -38.23 10.86 -14.62
CA LYS A 5 -37.36 11.17 -13.47
C LYS A 5 -37.14 9.95 -12.57
N LYS A 6 -38.18 9.14 -12.32
CA LYS A 6 -38.05 7.89 -11.55
C LYS A 6 -37.10 6.90 -12.22
N ARG A 7 -37.23 6.68 -13.54
CA ARG A 7 -36.32 5.78 -14.30
C ARG A 7 -34.87 6.22 -14.26
N VAL A 8 -34.59 7.52 -14.44
CA VAL A 8 -33.22 8.06 -14.38
C VAL A 8 -32.61 7.85 -13.00
N ILE A 9 -33.35 8.15 -11.92
CA ILE A 9 -32.87 7.92 -10.55
C ILE A 9 -32.58 6.42 -10.33
N THR A 10 -33.45 5.53 -10.77
CA THR A 10 -33.21 4.07 -10.65
C THR A 10 -31.94 3.65 -11.39
N VAL A 11 -31.71 4.13 -12.62
CA VAL A 11 -30.49 3.82 -13.38
C VAL A 11 -29.24 4.31 -12.67
N LEU A 12 -29.25 5.54 -12.15
CA LEU A 12 -28.13 6.08 -11.39
C LEU A 12 -27.84 5.28 -10.11
N ILE A 13 -28.88 4.84 -9.41
CA ILE A 13 -28.74 3.96 -8.23
C ILE A 13 -28.09 2.63 -8.64
N VAL A 14 -28.56 1.99 -9.72
CA VAL A 14 -27.99 0.72 -10.20
C VAL A 14 -26.52 0.88 -10.58
N ILE A 15 -26.17 1.95 -11.30
CA ILE A 15 -24.76 2.25 -11.64
C ILE A 15 -23.94 2.46 -10.36
N GLY A 16 -24.46 3.21 -9.40
CA GLY A 16 -23.79 3.42 -8.11
C GLY A 16 -23.53 2.10 -7.36
N ILE A 17 -24.50 1.19 -7.35
CA ILE A 17 -24.36 -0.14 -6.74
C ILE A 17 -23.27 -0.95 -7.46
N ILE A 18 -23.25 -0.96 -8.79
CA ILE A 18 -22.24 -1.68 -9.56
C ILE A 18 -20.83 -1.14 -9.24
N ILE A 19 -20.66 0.18 -9.22
CA ILE A 19 -19.38 0.81 -8.88
C ILE A 19 -18.96 0.44 -7.45
N ALA A 20 -19.88 0.49 -6.48
CA ALA A 20 -19.60 0.12 -5.10
C ALA A 20 -19.14 -1.34 -4.98
N ILE A 21 -19.81 -2.28 -5.68
CA ILE A 21 -19.43 -3.69 -5.72
C ILE A 21 -18.00 -3.84 -6.28
N VAL A 22 -17.70 -3.18 -7.40
CA VAL A 22 -16.35 -3.22 -8.00
C VAL A 22 -15.30 -2.73 -7.01
N ILE A 23 -15.52 -1.60 -6.33
CA ILE A 23 -14.59 -1.06 -5.33
C ILE A 23 -14.40 -2.05 -4.17
N ILE A 24 -15.48 -2.63 -3.65
CA ILE A 24 -15.42 -3.60 -2.56
C ILE A 24 -14.59 -4.83 -2.96
N VAL A 25 -14.80 -5.35 -4.16
CA VAL A 25 -14.03 -6.49 -4.69
C VAL A 25 -12.54 -6.14 -4.78
N GLN A 26 -12.19 -4.92 -5.21
CA GLN A 26 -10.78 -4.48 -5.26
C GLN A 26 -10.18 -4.37 -3.86
N ILE A 27 -10.92 -3.84 -2.88
CA ILE A 27 -10.46 -3.75 -1.48
C ILE A 27 -10.23 -5.14 -0.89
N ILE A 28 -11.12 -6.10 -1.13
CA ILE A 28 -10.98 -7.47 -0.62
C ILE A 28 -9.73 -8.13 -1.20
N ASN A 29 -9.51 -8.03 -2.51
CA ASN A 29 -8.41 -8.68 -3.22
C ASN A 29 -7.05 -7.97 -3.10
N ALA A 30 -7.00 -6.73 -2.60
CA ALA A 30 -5.74 -6.03 -2.37
C ALA A 30 -4.85 -6.79 -1.39
N SER A 31 -3.55 -6.89 -1.69
CA SER A 31 -2.54 -7.38 -0.75
C SER A 31 -2.31 -6.33 0.35
N LYS A 32 -2.37 -6.74 1.61
CA LYS A 32 -2.31 -5.82 2.76
C LYS A 32 -1.17 -6.24 3.66
N TYR A 33 -0.25 -5.31 3.93
CA TYR A 33 0.86 -5.54 4.84
C TYR A 33 0.80 -4.53 5.99
N LYS A 34 1.01 -5.01 7.21
CA LYS A 34 1.25 -4.13 8.36
C LYS A 34 2.64 -3.52 8.23
N MET A 35 2.76 -2.25 8.59
CA MET A 35 4.05 -1.55 8.64
C MET A 35 4.30 -1.10 10.08
N VAL A 36 5.50 -1.37 10.60
CA VAL A 36 5.87 -1.01 11.97
C VAL A 36 7.34 -0.62 12.06
N VAL A 37 7.61 0.41 12.85
CA VAL A 37 8.95 0.79 13.30
C VAL A 37 8.84 1.22 14.75
N ASN A 38 9.86 0.89 15.55
CA ASN A 38 10.00 1.42 16.88
C ASN A 38 11.13 2.45 16.89
N VAL A 39 10.80 3.71 17.18
CA VAL A 39 11.81 4.77 17.28
C VAL A 39 12.38 4.77 18.69
N VAL A 40 13.69 4.57 18.80
CA VAL A 40 14.41 4.44 20.07
C VAL A 40 15.45 5.55 20.24
N GLU A 41 15.79 5.85 21.49
CA GLU A 41 16.91 6.75 21.81
C GLU A 41 18.26 6.05 21.55
N GLY A 42 19.30 6.86 21.27
CA GLY A 42 20.65 6.39 20.98
C GLY A 42 21.10 6.69 19.55
N GLU A 43 22.37 6.46 19.27
CA GLU A 43 22.96 6.62 17.94
C GLU A 43 23.17 5.24 17.31
N ASN A 44 22.90 5.12 16.01
CA ASN A 44 23.21 3.91 15.22
C ASN A 44 22.50 2.62 15.66
N VAL A 45 21.38 2.71 16.38
CA VAL A 45 20.55 1.54 16.69
C VAL A 45 19.82 1.09 15.42
N MET A 46 20.03 -0.17 15.04
CA MET A 46 19.31 -0.90 13.99
C MET A 46 19.01 -2.32 14.49
N GLY A 47 17.87 -2.49 15.16
CA GLY A 47 17.41 -3.80 15.65
C GLY A 47 16.79 -4.62 14.52
N VAL A 48 17.23 -5.86 14.32
CA VAL A 48 16.66 -6.78 13.32
C VAL A 48 15.75 -7.80 14.00
N ASN A 49 14.43 -7.65 13.82
CA ASN A 49 13.51 -8.77 14.02
C ASN A 49 12.38 -8.76 12.97
N PRO A 50 12.64 -9.25 11.74
CA PRO A 50 11.63 -9.24 10.70
C PRO A 50 10.56 -10.32 10.95
N LEU A 51 9.30 -9.89 11.03
CA LEU A 51 8.15 -10.77 10.82
C LEU A 51 7.91 -10.93 9.31
N THR A 52 7.88 -12.17 8.82
CA THR A 52 7.71 -12.53 7.39
C THR A 52 6.40 -12.02 6.74
N GLU A 53 5.40 -11.68 7.55
CA GLU A 53 4.08 -11.21 7.08
C GLU A 53 3.87 -9.69 7.22
N SER A 54 4.92 -8.94 7.58
CA SER A 54 4.82 -7.50 7.77
C SER A 54 6.07 -6.76 7.30
N LEU A 55 5.91 -5.49 6.98
CA LEU A 55 7.02 -4.57 6.75
C LEU A 55 7.48 -4.03 8.10
N ASP A 56 8.23 -4.87 8.82
CA ASP A 56 8.86 -4.53 10.09
C ASP A 56 10.26 -3.93 9.85
N PHE A 57 10.40 -2.66 10.22
CA PHE A 57 11.65 -1.91 10.12
C PHE A 57 12.49 -2.00 11.40
N GLY A 58 12.00 -2.70 12.43
CA GLY A 58 12.67 -2.93 13.69
C GLY A 58 12.82 -1.66 14.54
N ASP A 59 13.87 -1.64 15.34
CA ASP A 59 14.24 -0.50 16.16
C ASP A 59 15.16 0.42 15.36
N LEU A 60 14.75 1.67 15.15
CA LEU A 60 15.56 2.69 14.48
C LEU A 60 15.76 3.90 15.38
N SER A 61 17.00 4.34 15.47
CA SER A 61 17.34 5.64 16.05
C SER A 61 16.99 6.79 15.10
N ARG A 62 16.94 8.02 15.63
CA ARG A 62 16.79 9.23 14.81
C ARG A 62 17.96 9.37 13.83
N ASN A 63 17.69 9.97 12.66
CA ASN A 63 18.60 10.11 11.53
C ASN A 63 18.98 8.79 10.82
N ASN A 64 18.49 7.65 11.29
CA ASN A 64 18.68 6.37 10.61
C ASN A 64 17.52 6.03 9.69
N GLY A 65 17.77 5.08 8.80
CA GLY A 65 16.78 4.56 7.87
C GLY A 65 17.02 3.11 7.53
N MET A 66 16.04 2.51 6.87
CA MET A 66 16.09 1.12 6.40
C MET A 66 15.22 0.98 5.17
N THR A 67 15.58 0.08 4.27
CA THR A 67 14.74 -0.27 3.12
C THR A 67 14.27 -1.71 3.23
N ARG A 68 12.97 -1.91 3.05
CA ARG A 68 12.34 -3.22 2.87
C ARG A 68 11.83 -3.35 1.44
N TYR A 69 11.74 -4.58 0.95
CA TYR A 69 11.28 -4.86 -0.40
C TYR A 69 10.09 -5.78 -0.39
N VAL A 70 9.12 -5.51 -1.26
CA VAL A 70 8.07 -6.45 -1.63
C VAL A 70 8.31 -6.86 -3.08
N SER A 71 8.68 -8.13 -3.29
CA SER A 71 8.75 -8.71 -4.63
C SER A 71 7.35 -8.98 -5.15
N MET A 72 7.09 -8.56 -6.37
CA MET A 72 5.84 -8.82 -7.08
C MET A 72 6.17 -9.43 -8.42
N GLU A 73 5.52 -10.53 -8.73
CA GLU A 73 5.64 -11.21 -10.01
C GLU A 73 4.27 -11.28 -10.67
N ASN A 74 4.22 -11.12 -11.99
CA ASN A 74 3.00 -11.31 -12.77
C ASN A 74 3.12 -12.51 -13.71
N ASN A 75 2.79 -13.69 -13.18
CA ASN A 75 2.75 -14.93 -13.97
C ASN A 75 1.47 -15.08 -14.81
N GLY A 76 0.57 -14.09 -14.80
CA GLY A 76 -0.62 -14.08 -15.62
C GLY A 76 -0.33 -13.66 -17.06
N LYS A 77 -1.24 -13.98 -17.98
CA LYS A 77 -1.15 -13.59 -19.41
C LYS A 77 -1.42 -12.10 -19.66
N LEU A 78 -2.05 -11.42 -18.71
CA LEU A 78 -2.42 -10.01 -18.80
C LEU A 78 -1.47 -9.17 -17.94
N SER A 79 -1.13 -7.99 -18.45
CA SER A 79 -0.43 -6.98 -17.63
C SER A 79 -1.34 -6.49 -16.51
N SER A 80 -0.76 -6.07 -15.39
CA SER A 80 -1.50 -5.52 -14.26
C SER A 80 -1.04 -4.09 -13.96
N PHE A 81 -1.98 -3.17 -13.81
CA PHE A 81 -1.71 -1.86 -13.23
C PHE A 81 -1.70 -1.97 -11.70
N VAL A 82 -0.62 -1.55 -11.09
CA VAL A 82 -0.40 -1.63 -9.65
C VAL A 82 -0.59 -0.26 -9.01
N VAL A 83 -1.34 -0.23 -7.92
CA VAL A 83 -1.57 0.97 -7.11
C VAL A 83 -1.19 0.68 -5.67
N VAL A 84 -0.35 1.52 -5.08
CA VAL A 84 0.15 1.35 -3.71
C VAL A 84 -0.35 2.49 -2.84
N TRP A 85 -1.13 2.15 -1.80
CA TRP A 85 -1.64 3.10 -0.82
C TRP A 85 -1.07 2.81 0.57
N LYS A 86 -0.53 3.84 1.22
CA LYS A 86 0.02 3.77 2.57
C LYS A 86 -0.74 4.69 3.51
N PHE A 87 -0.99 4.24 4.73
CA PHE A 87 -1.73 5.01 5.73
C PHE A 87 -1.31 4.64 7.16
N GLY A 88 -1.65 5.50 8.12
CA GLY A 88 -1.23 5.40 9.53
C GLY A 88 -0.05 6.30 9.87
N ALA A 89 0.37 6.30 11.14
CA ALA A 89 1.39 7.20 11.66
C ALA A 89 2.76 7.01 10.98
N ILE A 90 3.13 5.78 10.61
CA ILE A 90 4.39 5.47 9.91
C ILE A 90 4.39 5.92 8.45
N SER A 91 3.22 6.17 7.85
CA SER A 91 3.12 6.44 6.41
C SER A 91 3.85 7.71 5.97
N SER A 92 3.98 8.71 6.84
CA SER A 92 4.73 9.94 6.56
C SER A 92 6.25 9.75 6.58
N LEU A 93 6.72 8.68 7.23
CA LEU A 93 8.14 8.36 7.37
C LEU A 93 8.66 7.46 6.23
N ILE A 94 7.74 6.87 5.46
CA ILE A 94 8.04 5.91 4.39
C ILE A 94 8.00 6.59 3.03
N ASN A 95 9.06 6.42 2.26
CA ASN A 95 9.15 6.72 0.83
C ASN A 95 9.02 5.44 0.01
N LEU A 96 8.40 5.57 -1.16
CA LEU A 96 8.23 4.51 -2.14
C LEU A 96 8.93 4.96 -3.43
N ASP A 97 9.63 4.04 -4.10
CA ASP A 97 10.21 4.32 -5.43
C ASP A 97 9.13 4.50 -6.51
N LYS A 98 7.98 3.83 -6.33
CA LYS A 98 6.86 3.87 -7.26
C LYS A 98 5.53 3.61 -6.55
N ASN A 99 4.52 4.42 -6.87
CA ASN A 99 3.16 4.28 -6.31
C ASN A 99 2.14 3.78 -7.33
N PHE A 100 2.42 4.01 -8.61
CA PHE A 100 1.58 3.68 -9.75
C PHE A 100 2.48 3.18 -10.88
N PHE A 101 2.30 1.94 -11.31
CA PHE A 101 3.11 1.37 -12.38
C PHE A 101 2.42 0.17 -13.02
N THR A 102 2.82 -0.16 -14.23
CA THR A 102 2.37 -1.38 -14.91
C THR A 102 3.38 -2.48 -14.68
N LEU A 103 2.90 -3.65 -14.26
CA LEU A 103 3.66 -4.89 -14.16
C LEU A 103 3.26 -5.81 -15.31
N LYS A 104 4.15 -5.93 -16.30
CA LYS A 104 3.86 -6.68 -17.53
C LYS A 104 3.72 -8.18 -17.26
N SER A 105 3.08 -8.88 -18.19
CA SER A 105 3.06 -10.35 -18.18
C SER A 105 4.48 -10.89 -18.16
N GLY A 106 4.78 -11.80 -17.23
CA GLY A 106 6.10 -12.40 -17.02
C GLY A 106 7.13 -11.47 -16.36
N GLU A 107 6.74 -10.27 -15.93
CA GLU A 107 7.65 -9.34 -15.26
C GLU A 107 7.69 -9.61 -13.75
N GLU A 108 8.91 -9.61 -13.20
CA GLU A 108 9.17 -9.48 -11.76
C GLU A 108 9.62 -8.05 -11.47
N ASN A 109 9.07 -7.46 -10.42
CA ASN A 109 9.44 -6.13 -9.98
C ASN A 109 9.50 -6.06 -8.45
N LYS A 110 10.48 -5.33 -7.91
CA LYS A 110 10.65 -5.11 -6.46
C LYS A 110 10.18 -3.71 -6.11
N LEU A 111 9.19 -3.62 -5.23
CA LEU A 111 8.74 -2.36 -4.64
C LEU A 111 9.57 -2.08 -3.40
N SER A 112 10.22 -0.92 -3.36
CA SER A 112 11.02 -0.50 -2.21
C SER A 112 10.18 0.36 -1.26
N PHE A 113 10.30 0.06 0.02
CA PHE A 113 9.75 0.83 1.13
C PHE A 113 10.94 1.32 1.95
N GLU A 114 11.35 2.55 1.70
CA GLU A 114 12.43 3.20 2.43
C GLU A 114 11.85 4.00 3.59
N ILE A 115 12.31 3.75 4.81
CA ILE A 115 11.97 4.57 5.97
C ILE A 115 13.16 5.45 6.34
N LYS A 116 12.88 6.71 6.69
CA LYS A 116 13.89 7.62 7.26
C LYS A 116 13.31 8.30 8.50
N ILE A 117 13.95 8.09 9.66
CA ILE A 117 13.50 8.67 10.93
C ILE A 117 14.08 10.08 11.07
N PRO A 118 13.26 11.14 11.12
CA PRO A 118 13.75 12.50 11.27
C PRO A 118 14.32 12.75 12.67
N PRO A 119 15.20 13.76 12.84
CA PRO A 119 15.78 14.12 14.15
C PRO A 119 14.72 14.62 15.15
N SER A 120 13.57 15.08 14.68
CA SER A 120 12.46 15.52 15.53
C SER A 120 11.46 14.40 15.86
N ALA A 121 11.71 13.15 15.45
CA ALA A 121 10.79 12.05 15.70
C ALA A 121 10.66 11.77 17.20
N GLU A 122 9.41 11.64 17.67
CA GLU A 122 9.13 11.14 19.01
C GLU A 122 9.56 9.68 19.14
N THR A 123 10.11 9.35 20.30
CA THR A 123 10.49 7.98 20.69
C THR A 123 9.24 7.18 21.01
N LYS A 124 8.72 6.49 20.00
CA LYS A 124 7.52 5.66 20.09
C LYS A 124 7.45 4.67 18.94
N GLN A 125 6.51 3.76 19.03
CA GLN A 125 6.16 2.86 17.94
C GLN A 125 5.25 3.56 16.92
N TYR A 126 5.68 3.62 15.67
CA TYR A 126 4.85 4.09 14.55
C TYR A 126 4.29 2.88 13.82
N LYS A 127 2.98 2.90 13.56
CA LYS A 127 2.25 1.82 12.89
C LYS A 127 1.47 2.33 11.69
N GLY A 128 1.20 1.43 10.77
CA GLY A 128 0.34 1.69 9.62
C GLY A 128 0.14 0.45 8.77
N TRP A 129 -0.38 0.69 7.58
CA TRP A 129 -0.63 -0.35 6.59
C TRP A 129 -0.26 0.15 5.20
N VAL A 130 0.15 -0.79 4.36
CA VAL A 130 0.17 -0.62 2.91
C VAL A 130 -0.82 -1.57 2.28
N TRP A 131 -1.61 -1.05 1.35
CA TRP A 131 -2.49 -1.79 0.48
C TRP A 131 -1.96 -1.70 -0.95
N ILE A 132 -1.74 -2.86 -1.57
CA ILE A 132 -1.27 -2.99 -2.94
C ILE A 132 -2.41 -3.59 -3.77
N PHE A 133 -2.96 -2.79 -4.66
CA PHE A 133 -4.01 -3.19 -5.58
C PHE A 133 -3.38 -3.59 -6.92
N ARG A 134 -3.92 -4.65 -7.55
CA ARG A 134 -3.50 -5.11 -8.88
C ARG A 134 -4.73 -5.17 -9.76
N LEU A 135 -4.80 -4.27 -10.74
CA LEU A 135 -5.90 -4.13 -11.68
C LEU A 135 -5.48 -4.74 -13.02
N PRO A 136 -6.19 -5.77 -13.54
CA PRO A 136 -5.86 -6.32 -14.85
C PRO A 136 -6.08 -5.27 -15.94
N ILE A 137 -5.13 -5.20 -16.87
CA ILE A 137 -5.22 -4.37 -18.08
C ILE A 137 -5.72 -5.26 -19.21
N PHE A 138 -6.81 -4.85 -19.86
CA PHE A 138 -7.50 -5.63 -20.89
C PHE A 138 -7.32 -5.11 -22.33
N TRP A 139 -6.53 -4.05 -22.52
CA TRP A 139 -6.29 -3.41 -23.80
C TRP A 139 -4.83 -3.50 -24.23
#